data_AF-A0A0V1Q0K8-F1
#
_entry.id   AF-A0A0V1Q0K8-F1
#
_cell.length_a   1.000
_cell.length_b   1.000
_cell.length_c   1.000
_cell.angle_alpha   90.00
_cell.angle_beta   90.00
_cell.angle_gamma   90.00
#
_symmetry.space_group_name_H-M   'P 1'
#
loop_
_entity.id
_entity.type
_entity.pdbx_description
1 polymer ?
#
loop_
_entity_poly.entity_id
_entity_poly.type
_entity_poly.pdbx_seq_one_letter_code
_entity_poly.pdbx_strand_id
1 'polypeptide(L)'
;MALVSATPYLALLSEQDPSLKSYALTSLNEIVDQLWAEIANNITDLEELYEDKSFEKRALAALIISKVYYNLGDFEASVKYSLFAGDEFNIEEQSQYIETIVSQCINLYTSLSQKKYEDKTVEVDTQLTGIFEKMVEKCIKSNELKLALGISLESYRLDIVQSILKEQIKINEEVCLNLINYVLVCSNSVIKNSNFRSDVLNSLIELLLSLKTNQDFFTVFKIIVQLNDSKMAIQLFRELIKTKENLIAYQGAFDLVSTASQELLDNTITELKNDESFGATEPAQARLLHILSGVPTCDLDITFLYKNNNTDISILNKSKNLLEGRSSIFHSAVTFANAFMHAGTTDDSFSEKLRMVR
;
A
#
# COMPACT_ATOMS: atom_id res chain seq x y z
N MET A 1 -12.84 37.34 38.58
CA MET A 1 -11.84 36.89 37.59
C MET A 1 -10.46 37.05 38.23
N ALA A 2 -10.03 36.05 39.01
CA ALA A 2 -8.62 36.02 39.39
C ALA A 2 -7.87 35.61 38.13
N LEU A 3 -6.92 36.44 37.66
CA LEU A 3 -5.86 35.93 36.81
C LEU A 3 -5.13 34.91 37.69
N VAL A 4 -5.48 33.63 37.54
CA VAL A 4 -4.75 32.53 38.18
C VAL A 4 -3.42 32.49 37.44
N SER A 5 -2.40 33.19 37.95
CA SER A 5 -1.05 33.10 37.39
C SER A 5 -0.43 31.76 37.81
N ALA A 6 0.38 31.16 36.96
CA ALA A 6 1.15 29.95 37.26
C ALA A 6 2.32 30.24 38.23
N THR A 7 2.66 31.51 38.45
CA THR A 7 3.76 31.98 39.31
C THR A 7 3.86 31.31 40.69
N PRO A 8 2.76 31.05 41.43
CA PRO A 8 2.82 30.35 42.72
C PRO A 8 3.27 28.89 42.57
N TYR A 9 2.83 28.21 41.51
CA TYR A 9 3.22 26.83 41.22
C TYR A 9 4.65 26.75 40.68
N LEU A 10 5.08 27.76 39.93
CA LEU A 10 6.47 27.90 39.47
C LEU A 10 7.42 28.18 40.65
N ALA A 11 7.02 29.01 41.61
CA ALA A 11 7.79 29.23 42.84
C ALA A 11 7.92 27.96 43.71
N LEU A 12 6.89 27.10 43.69
CA LEU A 12 6.90 25.79 44.36
C LEU A 12 7.85 24.78 43.67
N LEU A 13 8.18 24.95 42.39
CA LEU A 13 9.21 24.14 41.71
C LEU A 13 10.63 24.47 42.19
N SER A 14 10.86 25.72 42.62
CA SER A 14 12.13 26.18 43.17
C SER A 14 12.40 25.70 44.61
N GLU A 15 11.39 25.17 45.30
CA GLU A 15 11.56 24.60 46.64
C GLU A 15 12.26 23.24 46.62
N GLN A 16 13.03 22.93 47.66
CA GLN A 16 13.87 21.73 47.75
C GLN A 16 13.07 20.44 47.99
N ASP A 17 11.81 20.53 48.45
CA ASP A 17 11.05 19.39 48.93
C ASP A 17 10.45 18.54 47.78
N PRO A 18 10.78 17.25 47.64
CA PRO A 18 10.34 16.40 46.52
C PRO A 18 8.81 16.27 46.44
N SER A 19 8.13 16.26 47.59
CA SER A 19 6.67 16.17 47.68
C SER A 19 5.98 17.44 47.15
N LEU A 20 6.55 18.62 47.40
CA LEU A 20 6.03 19.90 46.91
C LEU A 20 6.24 20.03 45.40
N LYS A 21 7.41 19.62 44.90
CA LYS A 21 7.65 19.51 43.45
C LYS A 21 6.64 18.57 42.79
N SER A 22 6.32 17.44 43.44
CA SER A 22 5.35 16.48 42.92
C SER A 22 3.91 17.02 42.86
N TYR A 23 3.54 17.90 43.79
CA TYR A 23 2.23 18.57 43.83
C TYR A 23 2.17 19.69 42.80
N ALA A 24 3.25 20.50 42.72
CA ALA A 24 3.40 21.54 41.71
C ALA A 24 3.26 20.97 40.30
N LEU A 25 3.91 19.84 40.00
CA LEU A 25 3.81 19.19 38.69
C LEU A 25 2.40 18.65 38.41
N THR A 26 1.71 18.03 39.38
CA THR A 26 0.33 17.59 39.17
C THR A 26 -0.61 18.77 38.91
N SER A 27 -0.49 19.86 39.67
CA SER A 27 -1.28 21.08 39.45
C SER A 27 -0.92 21.81 38.15
N LEU A 28 0.35 21.78 37.74
CA LEU A 28 0.78 22.33 36.46
C LEU A 28 0.17 21.54 35.30
N ASN A 29 0.09 20.21 35.38
CA ASN A 29 -0.51 19.40 34.33
C ASN A 29 -1.99 19.75 34.05
N GLU A 30 -2.75 20.14 35.08
CA GLU A 30 -4.16 20.59 34.92
C GLU A 30 -4.27 21.97 34.27
N ILE A 31 -3.26 22.83 34.41
CA ILE A 31 -3.31 24.25 34.03
C ILE A 31 -2.48 24.55 32.77
N VAL A 32 -1.64 23.61 32.33
CA VAL A 32 -0.72 23.74 31.18
C VAL A 32 -1.41 24.24 29.92
N ASP A 33 -2.64 23.80 29.64
CA ASP A 33 -3.37 24.21 28.43
C ASP A 33 -3.74 25.70 28.42
N GLN A 34 -3.89 26.32 29.60
CA GLN A 34 -4.29 27.72 29.77
C GLN A 34 -3.10 28.66 29.98
N LEU A 35 -2.05 28.21 30.66
CA LEU A 35 -0.91 29.04 31.08
C LEU A 35 0.43 28.63 30.47
N TRP A 36 0.42 27.98 29.30
CA TRP A 36 1.63 27.53 28.61
C TRP A 36 2.66 28.65 28.40
N ALA A 37 2.23 29.90 28.17
CA ALA A 37 3.15 31.03 27.95
C ALA A 37 3.94 31.42 29.21
N GLU A 38 3.37 31.24 30.40
CA GLU A 38 4.07 31.50 31.67
C GLU A 38 5.04 30.37 32.02
N ILE A 39 4.62 29.12 31.75
CA ILE A 39 5.44 27.93 31.97
C ILE A 39 6.60 27.88 30.96
N ALA A 40 6.40 28.37 29.74
CA ALA A 40 7.42 28.45 28.70
C ALA A 40 8.66 29.25 29.11
N ASN A 41 8.50 30.29 29.94
CA ASN A 41 9.62 31.09 30.41
C ASN A 41 10.55 30.33 31.36
N ASN A 42 10.05 29.27 32.01
CA ASN A 42 10.77 28.47 32.99
C ASN A 42 10.98 27.02 32.51
N ILE A 43 11.03 26.78 31.19
CA ILE A 43 11.31 25.43 30.64
C ILE A 43 12.65 24.91 31.14
N THR A 44 13.65 25.77 31.29
CA THR A 44 14.99 25.40 31.77
C THR A 44 14.94 24.74 33.14
N ASP A 45 14.11 25.25 34.07
CA ASP A 45 13.96 24.67 35.40
C ASP A 45 13.29 23.28 35.34
N LEU A 46 12.36 23.09 34.40
CA LEU A 46 11.72 21.80 34.15
C LEU A 46 12.69 20.80 33.50
N GLU A 47 13.56 21.27 32.59
CA GLU A 47 14.62 20.47 31.97
C GLU A 47 15.66 20.03 33.01
N GLU A 48 16.09 20.92 33.91
CA GLU A 48 16.95 20.59 35.05
C GLU A 48 16.31 19.54 35.97
N LEU A 49 15.02 19.70 36.28
CA LEU A 49 14.25 18.72 37.06
C LEU A 49 14.10 17.37 36.34
N TYR A 50 14.10 17.37 35.01
CA TYR A 50 14.08 16.15 34.21
C TYR A 50 15.45 15.46 34.17
N GLU A 51 16.55 16.22 34.17
CA GLU A 51 17.92 15.69 34.23
C GLU A 51 18.26 15.08 35.60
N ASP A 52 17.56 15.49 36.65
CA ASP A 52 17.81 15.01 38.01
C ASP A 52 17.33 13.56 38.22
N LYS A 53 18.29 12.63 38.27
CA LYS A 53 18.04 11.17 38.33
C LYS A 53 17.38 10.70 39.62
N SER A 54 17.32 11.54 40.66
CA SER A 54 16.78 11.19 41.98
C SER A 54 15.27 11.41 42.10
N PHE A 55 14.61 11.96 41.07
CA PHE A 55 13.22 12.36 41.15
C PHE A 55 12.25 11.30 40.61
N GLU A 56 11.33 10.83 41.46
CA GLU A 56 10.40 9.74 41.14
C GLU A 56 9.37 10.10 40.06
N LYS A 57 9.01 11.39 39.88
CA LYS A 57 8.04 11.86 38.88
C LYS A 57 8.68 12.52 37.65
N ARG A 58 9.84 12.03 37.19
CA ARG A 58 10.50 12.51 35.96
C ARG A 58 9.59 12.43 34.72
N ALA A 59 8.77 11.38 34.65
CA ALA A 59 7.82 11.17 33.56
C ALA A 59 6.78 12.31 33.45
N LEU A 60 6.33 12.84 34.60
CA LEU A 60 5.33 13.90 34.64
C LEU A 60 5.93 15.26 34.27
N ALA A 61 7.18 15.51 34.64
CA ALA A 61 7.93 16.68 34.17
C ALA A 61 8.13 16.64 32.64
N ALA A 62 8.52 15.48 32.10
CA ALA A 62 8.68 15.28 30.65
C ALA A 62 7.35 15.49 29.88
N LEU A 63 6.22 15.08 30.46
CA LEU A 63 4.89 15.31 29.88
C LEU A 63 4.55 16.81 29.79
N ILE A 64 4.80 17.56 30.86
CA ILE A 64 4.58 19.01 30.90
C ILE A 64 5.46 19.71 29.88
N ILE A 65 6.75 19.38 29.85
CA ILE A 65 7.71 19.92 28.88
C ILE A 65 7.20 19.66 27.45
N SER A 66 6.75 18.44 27.17
CA SER A 66 6.21 18.10 25.85
C SER A 66 4.95 18.89 25.49
N LYS A 67 3.99 19.08 26.42
CA LYS A 67 2.80 19.91 26.19
C LYS A 67 3.15 21.38 25.94
N VAL A 68 4.15 21.91 26.63
CA VAL A 68 4.63 23.29 26.42
C VAL A 68 5.29 23.43 25.04
N TYR A 69 6.16 22.50 24.66
CA TYR A 69 6.79 22.51 23.33
C TYR A 69 5.77 22.36 22.20
N TYR A 70 4.72 21.57 22.40
CA TYR A 70 3.60 21.49 21.47
C TYR A 70 2.91 22.84 21.25
N ASN A 71 2.63 23.58 22.34
CA ASN A 71 2.02 24.91 22.25
C ASN A 71 2.98 25.98 21.68
N LEU A 72 4.29 25.79 21.83
CA LEU A 72 5.32 26.62 21.18
C LEU A 72 5.48 26.32 19.68
N GLY A 73 4.97 25.18 19.21
CA GLY A 73 5.08 24.72 17.82
C GLY A 73 6.36 23.94 17.49
N ASP A 74 7.20 23.62 18.48
CA ASP A 74 8.35 22.73 18.29
C ASP A 74 7.94 21.27 18.55
N PHE A 75 7.49 20.62 17.47
CA PHE A 75 7.03 19.24 17.52
C PHE A 75 8.17 18.23 17.67
N GLU A 76 9.40 18.53 17.24
CA GLU A 76 10.52 17.58 17.35
C GLU A 76 10.98 17.45 18.80
N ALA A 77 11.12 18.58 19.50
CA ALA A 77 11.41 18.58 20.93
C ALA A 77 10.27 17.93 21.72
N SER A 78 9.03 18.29 21.41
CA SER A 78 7.84 17.69 22.04
C SER A 78 7.83 16.17 21.90
N VAL A 79 8.07 15.62 20.70
CA VAL A 79 8.13 14.16 20.52
C VAL A 79 9.22 13.53 21.39
N LYS A 80 10.44 14.08 21.42
CA LYS A 80 11.53 13.53 22.27
C LYS A 80 11.13 13.46 23.74
N TYR A 81 10.54 14.55 24.28
CA TYR A 81 10.11 14.58 25.68
C TYR A 81 8.87 13.70 25.94
N SER A 82 8.00 13.52 24.95
CA SER A 82 6.88 12.57 25.04
C SER A 82 7.34 11.12 25.16
N LEU A 83 8.42 10.72 24.47
CA LEU A 83 9.02 9.39 24.61
C LEU A 83 9.53 9.16 26.03
N PHE A 84 10.21 10.16 26.59
CA PHE A 84 10.71 10.10 27.97
C PHE A 84 9.61 10.08 29.03
N ALA A 85 8.39 10.52 28.70
CA ALA A 85 7.24 10.45 29.60
C ALA A 85 6.68 9.01 29.77
N GLY A 86 7.02 8.09 28.86
CA GLY A 86 6.79 6.65 29.00
C GLY A 86 5.37 6.29 29.45
N ASP A 87 5.25 5.85 30.71
CA ASP A 87 4.01 5.32 31.30
C ASP A 87 2.96 6.39 31.64
N GLU A 88 3.34 7.67 31.75
CA GLU A 88 2.40 8.80 31.95
C GLU A 88 1.78 9.30 30.62
N PHE A 89 2.29 8.83 29.48
CA PHE A 89 1.69 9.17 28.18
C PHE A 89 0.46 8.29 27.93
N ASN A 90 -0.71 8.76 28.35
CA ASN A 90 -1.95 8.03 28.14
C ASN A 90 -2.49 8.20 26.71
N ILE A 91 -2.25 7.23 25.84
CA ILE A 91 -2.71 7.18 24.43
C ILE A 91 -4.25 7.06 24.32
N GLU A 92 -4.94 6.75 25.43
CA GLU A 92 -6.41 6.61 25.44
C GLU A 92 -7.13 7.95 25.60
N GLU A 93 -6.46 8.99 26.08
CA GLU A 93 -7.08 10.31 26.21
C GLU A 93 -7.23 10.97 24.83
N GLN A 94 -8.48 11.30 24.47
CA GLN A 94 -8.82 11.98 23.22
C GLN A 94 -8.57 13.49 23.34
N SER A 95 -7.29 13.89 23.39
CA SER A 95 -6.89 15.30 23.31
C SER A 95 -6.24 15.62 21.96
N GLN A 96 -6.42 16.86 21.49
CA GLN A 96 -5.77 17.35 20.26
C GLN A 96 -4.24 17.25 20.34
N TYR A 97 -3.69 17.43 21.55
CA TYR A 97 -2.28 17.24 21.83
C TYR A 97 -1.84 15.80 21.55
N ILE A 98 -2.53 14.80 22.12
CA ILE A 98 -2.17 13.39 21.95
C ILE A 98 -2.30 12.97 20.49
N GLU A 99 -3.38 13.35 19.80
CA GLU A 99 -3.56 13.03 18.37
C GLU A 99 -2.42 13.58 17.50
N THR A 100 -2.00 14.82 17.76
CA THR A 100 -0.93 15.45 16.99
C THR A 100 0.42 14.82 17.29
N ILE A 101 0.73 14.57 18.57
CA ILE A 101 1.99 13.94 18.97
C ILE A 101 2.08 12.50 18.47
N VAL A 102 1.01 11.72 18.56
CA VAL A 102 0.98 10.36 18.01
C VAL A 102 1.17 10.39 16.49
N SER A 103 0.51 11.30 15.77
CA SER A 103 0.70 11.46 14.33
C SER A 103 2.15 11.77 13.97
N GLN A 104 2.79 12.65 14.74
CA GLN A 104 4.19 13.01 14.50
C GLN A 104 5.18 11.92 14.91
N CYS A 105 4.86 11.16 15.96
CA CYS A 105 5.60 9.96 16.33
C CYS A 105 5.55 8.90 15.20
N ILE A 106 4.38 8.69 14.59
CA ILE A 106 4.22 7.77 13.46
C ILE A 106 5.06 8.25 12.27
N ASN A 107 5.00 9.54 11.93
CA ASN A 107 5.79 10.11 10.83
C ASN A 107 7.30 9.95 11.04
N LEU A 108 7.77 10.22 12.26
CA LEU A 108 9.18 10.03 12.63
C LEU A 108 9.57 8.56 12.61
N TYR A 109 8.73 7.68 13.16
CA TYR A 109 8.96 6.24 13.15
C TYR A 109 9.02 5.69 11.72
N THR A 110 8.07 6.03 10.86
CA THR A 110 8.03 5.65 9.44
C THR A 110 9.28 6.14 8.71
N SER A 111 9.72 7.38 8.97
CA SER A 111 10.93 7.93 8.37
C SER A 111 12.19 7.17 8.81
N LEU A 112 12.28 6.80 10.09
CA LEU A 112 13.39 6.03 10.64
C LEU A 112 13.37 4.57 10.17
N SER A 113 12.19 3.96 10.06
CA SER A 113 12.04 2.57 9.64
C SER A 113 12.33 2.40 8.15
N GLN A 114 11.94 3.35 7.31
CA GLN A 114 12.31 3.41 5.89
C GLN A 114 13.84 3.50 5.74
N LYS A 115 14.47 4.40 6.49
CA LYS A 115 15.94 4.51 6.52
C LYS A 115 16.62 3.25 7.05
N LYS A 116 16.06 2.58 8.06
CA LYS A 116 16.59 1.31 8.60
C LYS A 116 16.54 0.17 7.59
N TYR A 117 15.53 0.14 6.73
CA TYR A 117 15.42 -0.87 5.69
C TYR A 117 16.48 -0.67 4.59
N GLU A 118 16.88 0.57 4.32
CA GLU A 118 17.97 0.91 3.40
C GLU A 118 19.36 0.73 4.06
N ASP A 119 19.53 1.21 5.29
CA ASP A 119 20.75 1.13 6.10
C ASP A 119 20.49 0.44 7.45
N LYS A 120 20.94 -0.81 7.57
CA LYS A 120 20.78 -1.66 8.78
C LYS A 120 21.46 -1.10 10.05
N THR A 121 22.19 0.01 9.96
CA THR A 121 22.93 0.63 11.07
C THR A 121 22.09 1.60 11.90
N VAL A 122 20.86 1.94 11.47
CA VAL A 122 19.97 2.84 12.22
C VAL A 122 19.15 2.03 13.23
N GLU A 123 19.44 2.22 14.51
CA GLU A 123 18.62 1.68 15.59
C GLU A 123 17.35 2.52 15.76
N VAL A 124 16.20 1.84 15.79
CA VAL A 124 14.91 2.45 16.10
C VAL A 124 14.69 2.26 17.60
N ASP A 125 14.33 3.34 18.28
CA ASP A 125 14.10 3.30 19.72
C ASP A 125 12.97 2.31 20.07
N THR A 126 13.19 1.55 21.13
CA THR A 126 12.24 0.59 21.70
C THR A 126 10.94 1.27 22.15
N GLN A 127 11.02 2.51 22.62
CA GLN A 127 9.85 3.27 23.07
C GLN A 127 8.96 3.73 21.91
N LEU A 128 9.56 4.19 20.80
CA LEU A 128 8.85 4.52 19.57
C LEU A 128 8.14 3.29 18.99
N THR A 129 8.81 2.13 19.03
CA THR A 129 8.22 0.87 18.57
C THR A 129 7.03 0.46 19.46
N GLY A 130 7.13 0.63 20.78
CA GLY A 130 6.03 0.35 21.71
C GLY A 130 4.82 1.26 21.52
N ILE A 131 5.02 2.56 21.29
CA ILE A 131 3.92 3.50 21.00
C ILE A 131 3.24 3.14 19.68
N PHE A 132 4.04 2.81 18.65
CA PHE A 132 3.53 2.37 17.36
C PHE A 132 2.69 1.09 17.47
N GLU A 133 3.17 0.07 18.19
CA GLU A 133 2.44 -1.18 18.42
C GLU A 133 1.15 -0.95 19.20
N LYS A 134 1.18 -0.15 20.28
CA LYS A 134 -0.04 0.23 21.03
C LYS A 134 -1.05 0.96 20.13
N MET A 135 -0.59 1.79 19.21
CA MET A 135 -1.47 2.49 18.26
C MET A 135 -2.09 1.51 17.26
N VAL A 136 -1.31 0.59 16.70
CA VAL A 136 -1.83 -0.47 15.83
C VAL A 136 -2.85 -1.32 16.56
N GLU A 137 -2.59 -1.71 17.81
CA GLU A 137 -3.56 -2.43 18.65
C GLU A 137 -4.85 -1.63 18.88
N LYS A 138 -4.75 -0.31 19.11
CA LYS A 138 -5.91 0.58 19.22
C LYS A 138 -6.72 0.57 17.93
N CYS A 139 -6.07 0.69 16.77
CA CYS A 139 -6.74 0.63 15.47
C CYS A 139 -7.42 -0.74 15.22
N ILE A 140 -6.79 -1.84 15.64
CA ILE A 140 -7.37 -3.18 15.54
C ILE A 140 -8.61 -3.30 16.45
N LYS A 141 -8.56 -2.79 17.68
CA LYS A 141 -9.70 -2.76 18.61
C LYS A 141 -10.86 -1.90 18.08
N SER A 142 -10.55 -0.78 17.42
CA SER A 142 -11.52 0.10 16.77
C SER A 142 -12.05 -0.43 15.44
N ASN A 143 -11.60 -1.61 14.98
CA ASN A 143 -11.96 -2.23 13.71
C ASN A 143 -11.56 -1.40 12.45
N GLU A 144 -10.58 -0.51 12.59
CA GLU A 144 -10.04 0.33 11.51
C GLU A 144 -8.85 -0.35 10.82
N LEU A 145 -9.10 -1.51 10.23
CA LEU A 145 -8.05 -2.38 9.68
C LEU A 145 -7.29 -1.76 8.49
N LYS A 146 -7.98 -0.97 7.66
CA LYS A 146 -7.34 -0.28 6.52
C LYS A 146 -6.27 0.71 6.97
N LEU A 147 -6.56 1.47 8.03
CA LEU A 147 -5.62 2.43 8.61
C LEU A 147 -4.41 1.68 9.19
N ALA A 148 -4.65 0.63 9.98
CA ALA A 148 -3.59 -0.18 10.57
C ALA A 148 -2.68 -0.80 9.50
N LEU A 149 -3.25 -1.31 8.40
CA LEU A 149 -2.50 -1.84 7.26
C LEU A 149 -1.71 -0.74 6.53
N GLY A 150 -2.31 0.42 6.28
CA GLY A 150 -1.64 1.55 5.64
C GLY A 150 -0.41 2.00 6.44
N ILE A 151 -0.59 2.23 7.74
CA ILE A 151 0.50 2.62 8.67
C ILE A 151 1.59 1.53 8.71
N SER A 152 1.20 0.25 8.75
CA SER A 152 2.17 -0.86 8.77
C SER A 152 2.97 -0.96 7.47
N LEU A 153 2.32 -0.77 6.32
CA LEU A 153 2.97 -0.78 5.00
C LEU A 153 3.92 0.39 4.81
N GLU A 154 3.54 1.60 5.26
CA GLU A 154 4.41 2.78 5.22
C GLU A 154 5.67 2.58 6.07
N SER A 155 5.52 1.93 7.22
CA SER A 155 6.62 1.65 8.16
C SER A 155 7.54 0.49 7.76
N TYR A 156 7.31 -0.19 6.64
CA TYR A 156 8.02 -1.39 6.20
C TYR A 156 8.03 -2.55 7.21
N ARG A 157 6.96 -2.72 7.98
CA ARG A 157 6.80 -3.84 8.94
C ARG A 157 5.90 -4.94 8.36
N LEU A 158 6.52 -5.95 7.75
CA LEU A 158 5.83 -7.14 7.23
C LEU A 158 5.18 -7.98 8.32
N ASP A 159 5.81 -8.05 9.50
CA ASP A 159 5.36 -8.91 10.60
C ASP A 159 3.95 -8.55 11.08
N ILE A 160 3.66 -7.25 11.21
CA ILE A 160 2.33 -6.76 11.60
C ILE A 160 1.31 -7.03 10.49
N VAL A 161 1.68 -6.79 9.23
CA VAL A 161 0.76 -7.03 8.10
C VAL A 161 0.37 -8.52 8.09
N GLN A 162 1.34 -9.42 8.28
CA GLN A 162 1.06 -10.85 8.38
C GLN A 162 0.20 -11.22 9.59
N SER A 163 0.43 -10.63 10.76
CA SER A 163 -0.37 -10.93 11.95
C SER A 163 -1.81 -10.45 11.79
N ILE A 164 -2.01 -9.22 11.32
CA ILE A 164 -3.34 -8.65 11.02
C ILE A 164 -4.07 -9.55 10.02
N LEU A 165 -3.41 -9.93 8.93
CA LEU A 165 -4.03 -10.77 7.92
C LEU A 165 -4.36 -12.17 8.46
N LYS A 166 -3.47 -12.82 9.22
CA LYS A 166 -3.74 -14.13 9.84
C LYS A 166 -4.89 -14.10 10.84
N GLU A 167 -5.07 -13.02 11.58
CA GLU A 167 -6.21 -12.85 12.48
C GLU A 167 -7.51 -12.65 11.70
N GLN A 168 -7.49 -11.83 10.65
CA GLN A 168 -8.67 -11.57 9.80
C GLN A 168 -9.11 -12.79 9.00
N ILE A 169 -8.17 -13.64 8.56
CA ILE A 169 -8.45 -14.92 7.90
C ILE A 169 -9.36 -15.82 8.76
N LYS A 170 -9.24 -15.76 10.09
CA LYS A 170 -10.04 -16.59 11.00
C LYS A 170 -11.47 -16.06 11.20
N ILE A 171 -11.69 -14.78 10.93
CA ILE A 171 -12.92 -14.08 11.30
C ILE A 171 -13.86 -13.95 10.09
N ASN A 172 -13.36 -13.47 8.93
CA ASN A 172 -14.20 -13.22 7.75
C ASN A 172 -13.41 -13.33 6.43
N GLU A 173 -13.80 -14.25 5.55
CA GLU A 173 -13.17 -14.47 4.24
C GLU A 173 -13.38 -13.28 3.27
N GLU A 174 -14.58 -12.69 3.20
CA GLU A 174 -14.87 -11.58 2.27
C GLU A 174 -14.16 -10.27 2.64
N VAL A 175 -14.08 -9.98 3.95
CA VAL A 175 -13.33 -8.81 4.44
C VAL A 175 -11.84 -9.00 4.16
N CYS A 176 -11.33 -10.22 4.28
CA CYS A 176 -9.96 -10.55 3.93
C CYS A 176 -9.65 -10.25 2.45
N LEU A 177 -10.52 -10.65 1.51
CA LEU A 177 -10.34 -10.35 0.08
C LEU A 177 -10.32 -8.83 -0.20
N ASN A 178 -11.20 -8.07 0.44
CA ASN A 178 -11.21 -6.61 0.31
C ASN A 178 -9.94 -5.97 0.90
N LEU A 179 -9.43 -6.50 2.02
CA LEU A 179 -8.18 -6.04 2.62
C LEU A 179 -6.97 -6.42 1.75
N ILE A 180 -6.95 -7.61 1.16
CA ILE A 180 -5.89 -8.04 0.25
C ILE A 180 -5.85 -7.15 -1.00
N ASN A 181 -7.00 -6.86 -1.61
CA ASN A 181 -7.08 -5.92 -2.72
C ASN A 181 -6.62 -4.52 -2.31
N TYR A 182 -6.98 -4.06 -1.10
CA TYR A 182 -6.48 -2.79 -0.56
C TYR A 182 -4.96 -2.81 -0.39
N VAL A 183 -4.38 -3.85 0.21
CA VAL A 183 -2.93 -4.00 0.38
C VAL A 183 -2.22 -4.07 -0.97
N LEU A 184 -2.81 -4.71 -1.98
CA LEU A 184 -2.27 -4.77 -3.34
C LEU A 184 -2.24 -3.39 -4.00
N VAL A 185 -3.31 -2.59 -3.86
CA VAL A 185 -3.35 -1.20 -4.34
C VAL A 185 -2.34 -0.34 -3.58
N CYS A 186 -2.24 -0.49 -2.27
CA CYS A 186 -1.25 0.21 -1.45
C CYS A 186 0.18 -0.20 -1.82
N SER A 187 0.42 -1.47 -2.13
CA SER A 187 1.73 -1.96 -2.56
C SER A 187 2.17 -1.39 -3.91
N ASN A 188 1.20 -1.08 -4.78
CA ASN A 188 1.47 -0.43 -6.06
C ASN A 188 1.72 1.08 -5.95
N SER A 189 1.01 1.76 -5.05
CA SER A 189 0.99 3.23 -4.98
C SER A 189 1.94 3.82 -3.93
N VAL A 190 2.10 3.15 -2.79
CA VAL A 190 2.81 3.69 -1.61
C VAL A 190 4.26 3.17 -1.54
N ILE A 191 4.50 1.90 -1.90
CA ILE A 191 5.81 1.27 -1.73
C ILE A 191 6.76 1.68 -2.87
N LYS A 192 7.77 2.49 -2.53
CA LYS A 192 8.84 2.89 -3.46
C LYS A 192 9.92 1.81 -3.63
N ASN A 193 10.21 1.03 -2.59
CA ASN A 193 11.27 0.03 -2.62
C ASN A 193 10.80 -1.27 -3.30
N SER A 194 11.51 -1.67 -4.36
CA SER A 194 11.15 -2.87 -5.14
C SER A 194 11.34 -4.18 -4.37
N ASN A 195 12.31 -4.26 -3.45
CA ASN A 195 12.56 -5.48 -2.68
C ASN A 195 11.43 -5.69 -1.66
N PHE A 196 11.11 -4.66 -0.89
CA PHE A 196 10.01 -4.71 0.07
C PHE A 196 8.68 -5.01 -0.61
N ARG A 197 8.41 -4.39 -1.77
CA ARG A 197 7.22 -4.70 -2.57
C ARG A 197 7.17 -6.19 -2.94
N SER A 198 8.29 -6.78 -3.32
CA SER A 198 8.35 -8.20 -3.66
C SER A 198 8.08 -9.08 -2.45
N ASP A 199 8.64 -8.75 -1.29
CA ASP A 199 8.42 -9.47 -0.04
C ASP A 199 6.94 -9.38 0.42
N VAL A 200 6.31 -8.21 0.32
CA VAL A 200 4.87 -8.01 0.61
C VAL A 200 4.03 -8.90 -0.32
N LEU A 201 4.29 -8.84 -1.63
CA LEU A 201 3.52 -9.59 -2.62
C LEU A 201 3.70 -11.12 -2.45
N ASN A 202 4.92 -11.58 -2.15
CA ASN A 202 5.17 -12.99 -1.81
C ASN A 202 4.40 -13.41 -0.55
N SER A 203 4.44 -12.58 0.50
CA SER A 203 3.66 -12.85 1.72
C SER A 203 2.15 -12.86 1.47
N LEU A 204 1.65 -12.01 0.56
CA LEU A 204 0.24 -12.03 0.16
C LEU A 204 -0.11 -13.32 -0.58
N ILE A 205 0.77 -13.81 -1.45
CA ILE A 205 0.55 -15.09 -2.14
C ILE A 205 0.53 -16.25 -1.14
N GLU A 206 1.47 -16.31 -0.20
CA GLU A 206 1.47 -17.35 0.84
C GLU A 206 0.17 -17.32 1.66
N LEU A 207 -0.31 -16.13 2.01
CA LEU A 207 -1.57 -15.96 2.72
C LEU A 207 -2.78 -16.35 1.86
N LEU A 208 -2.80 -15.99 0.58
CA LEU A 208 -3.84 -16.38 -0.37
C LEU A 208 -3.87 -17.89 -0.61
N LEU A 209 -2.72 -18.55 -0.71
CA LEU A 209 -2.61 -20.01 -0.84
C LEU A 209 -3.04 -20.72 0.46
N SER A 210 -2.86 -20.08 1.62
CA SER A 210 -3.36 -20.60 2.90
C SER A 210 -4.89 -20.55 3.03
N LEU A 211 -5.55 -19.67 2.27
CA LEU A 211 -7.01 -19.62 2.16
C LEU A 211 -7.50 -20.77 1.26
N LYS A 212 -8.16 -21.77 1.85
CA LYS A 212 -8.60 -22.98 1.16
C LYS A 212 -10.02 -22.93 0.60
N THR A 213 -10.87 -21.98 1.01
CA THR A 213 -12.31 -22.04 0.71
C THR A 213 -12.73 -21.21 -0.51
N ASN A 214 -12.07 -20.08 -0.78
CA ASN A 214 -12.30 -19.22 -1.96
C ASN A 214 -10.97 -18.61 -2.40
N GLN A 215 -10.20 -19.36 -3.19
CA GLN A 215 -8.99 -18.83 -3.79
C GLN A 215 -9.40 -17.90 -4.93
N ASP A 216 -9.29 -16.59 -4.71
CA ASP A 216 -9.40 -15.59 -5.78
C ASP A 216 -8.17 -15.69 -6.69
N PHE A 217 -8.14 -16.73 -7.52
CA PHE A 217 -7.04 -16.98 -8.45
C PHE A 217 -6.76 -15.78 -9.35
N PHE A 218 -7.79 -14.99 -9.69
CA PHE A 218 -7.63 -13.74 -10.44
C PHE A 218 -6.70 -12.74 -9.74
N THR A 219 -6.88 -12.54 -8.43
CA THR A 219 -6.03 -11.66 -7.63
C THR A 219 -4.62 -12.24 -7.52
N VAL A 220 -4.49 -13.57 -7.39
CA VAL A 220 -3.19 -14.23 -7.36
C VAL A 220 -2.45 -14.06 -8.70
N PHE A 221 -3.12 -14.27 -9.84
CA PHE A 221 -2.53 -14.06 -11.16
C PHE A 221 -2.11 -12.60 -11.37
N LYS A 222 -2.89 -11.63 -10.89
CA LYS A 222 -2.48 -10.21 -10.90
C LYS A 222 -1.21 -9.97 -10.09
N ILE A 223 -1.09 -10.57 -8.90
CA ILE A 223 0.12 -10.46 -8.08
C ILE A 223 1.32 -11.10 -8.79
N ILE A 224 1.13 -12.27 -9.40
CA ILE A 224 2.17 -12.98 -10.16
C ILE A 224 2.65 -12.13 -11.34
N VAL A 225 1.74 -11.54 -12.10
CA VAL A 225 2.08 -10.61 -13.20
C VAL A 225 2.89 -9.42 -12.67
N GLN A 226 2.51 -8.88 -11.51
CA GLN A 226 3.20 -7.75 -10.91
C GLN A 226 4.61 -8.11 -10.41
N LEU A 227 4.80 -9.32 -9.87
CA LEU A 227 6.10 -9.84 -9.45
C LEU A 227 6.98 -10.26 -10.63
N ASN A 228 6.38 -10.50 -11.79
CA ASN A 228 7.03 -11.06 -12.96
C ASN A 228 7.78 -12.38 -12.66
N ASP A 229 7.26 -13.20 -11.73
CA ASP A 229 7.88 -14.46 -11.31
C ASP A 229 7.26 -15.67 -12.02
N SER A 230 8.03 -16.25 -12.96
CA SER A 230 7.64 -17.45 -13.71
C SER A 230 7.48 -18.70 -12.85
N LYS A 231 8.28 -18.85 -11.78
CA LYS A 231 8.29 -20.07 -10.96
C LYS A 231 7.04 -20.18 -10.12
N MET A 232 6.59 -19.06 -9.56
CA MET A 232 5.37 -18.98 -8.76
C MET A 232 4.12 -19.26 -9.62
N ALA A 233 4.10 -18.75 -10.86
CA ALA A 233 3.05 -19.07 -11.83
C ALA A 233 2.93 -20.58 -12.07
N ILE A 234 4.07 -21.25 -12.25
CA ILE A 234 4.13 -22.69 -12.50
C ILE A 234 3.64 -23.48 -11.29
N GLN A 235 4.05 -23.10 -10.08
CA GLN A 235 3.57 -23.76 -8.86
C GLN A 235 2.05 -23.69 -8.74
N LEU A 236 1.46 -22.53 -9.04
CA LEU A 236 0.01 -22.35 -9.01
C LEU A 236 -0.70 -23.17 -10.10
N PHE A 237 -0.18 -23.20 -11.32
CA PHE A 237 -0.72 -24.09 -12.37
C PHE A 237 -0.60 -25.58 -11.99
N ARG A 238 0.49 -25.99 -11.34
CA ARG A 238 0.66 -27.37 -10.83
C ARG A 238 -0.39 -27.70 -9.76
N GLU A 239 -0.63 -26.79 -8.82
CA GLU A 239 -1.66 -26.99 -7.78
C GLU A 239 -3.05 -27.09 -8.40
N LEU A 240 -3.41 -26.19 -9.32
CA LEU A 240 -4.69 -26.20 -10.01
C LEU A 240 -4.94 -27.51 -10.80
N ILE A 241 -3.90 -28.04 -11.44
CA ILE A 241 -3.99 -29.32 -12.18
C ILE A 241 -4.13 -30.50 -11.23
N LYS A 242 -3.45 -30.49 -10.07
CA LYS A 242 -3.62 -31.52 -9.04
C LYS A 242 -5.04 -31.53 -8.47
N THR A 243 -5.64 -30.35 -8.29
CA THR A 243 -7.02 -30.18 -7.81
C THR A 243 -8.06 -30.49 -8.91
N LYS A 244 -7.63 -30.72 -10.17
CA LYS A 244 -8.46 -30.98 -11.36
C LYS A 244 -9.40 -29.85 -11.76
N GLU A 245 -9.15 -28.62 -11.30
CA GLU A 245 -9.93 -27.43 -11.65
C GLU A 245 -9.44 -26.81 -12.97
N ASN A 246 -9.57 -27.57 -14.05
CA ASN A 246 -9.00 -27.19 -15.36
C ASN A 246 -9.57 -25.88 -15.92
N LEU A 247 -10.83 -25.55 -15.60
CA LEU A 247 -11.49 -24.32 -16.08
C LEU A 247 -10.86 -23.06 -15.47
N ILE A 248 -10.53 -23.11 -14.17
CA ILE A 248 -9.88 -22.00 -13.46
C ILE A 248 -8.45 -21.82 -13.98
N ALA A 249 -7.75 -22.92 -14.26
CA ALA A 249 -6.44 -22.86 -14.91
C ALA A 249 -6.50 -22.20 -16.30
N TYR A 250 -7.52 -22.49 -17.11
CA TYR A 250 -7.70 -21.85 -18.41
C TYR A 250 -8.02 -20.36 -18.29
N GLN A 251 -8.92 -19.99 -17.36
CA GLN A 251 -9.23 -18.58 -17.11
C GLN A 251 -7.98 -17.82 -16.68
N GLY A 252 -7.22 -18.37 -15.73
CA GLY A 252 -5.93 -17.83 -15.31
C GLY A 252 -4.92 -17.69 -16.45
N ALA A 253 -4.87 -18.66 -17.37
CA ALA A 253 -4.01 -18.57 -18.54
C ALA A 253 -4.44 -17.47 -19.52
N PHE A 254 -5.74 -17.28 -19.76
CA PHE A 254 -6.23 -16.16 -20.57
C PHE A 254 -5.93 -14.80 -19.93
N ASP A 255 -6.12 -14.69 -18.63
CA ASP A 255 -5.81 -13.47 -17.86
C ASP A 255 -4.30 -13.17 -17.90
N LEU A 256 -3.47 -14.22 -17.75
CA LEU A 256 -2.02 -14.11 -17.82
C LEU A 256 -1.57 -13.66 -19.21
N VAL A 257 -2.08 -14.27 -20.28
CA VAL A 257 -1.74 -13.88 -21.66
C VAL A 257 -2.11 -12.43 -21.96
N SER A 258 -3.23 -11.96 -21.42
CA SER A 258 -3.71 -10.59 -21.67
C SER A 258 -2.94 -9.54 -20.88
N THR A 259 -2.39 -9.89 -19.71
CA THR A 259 -1.84 -8.91 -18.75
C THR A 259 -0.32 -9.01 -18.59
N ALA A 260 0.27 -10.19 -18.78
CA ALA A 260 1.69 -10.44 -18.53
C ALA A 260 2.60 -9.87 -19.63
N SER A 261 3.89 -9.73 -19.29
CA SER A 261 4.94 -9.44 -20.25
C SER A 261 5.18 -10.64 -21.17
N GLN A 262 5.58 -10.39 -22.43
CA GLN A 262 5.94 -11.46 -23.37
C GLN A 262 7.10 -12.32 -22.85
N GLU A 263 8.08 -11.70 -22.19
CA GLU A 263 9.21 -12.39 -21.57
C GLU A 263 8.76 -13.41 -20.51
N LEU A 264 7.79 -13.04 -19.65
CA LEU A 264 7.25 -13.97 -18.65
C LEU A 264 6.49 -15.11 -19.31
N LEU A 265 5.72 -14.86 -20.36
CA LEU A 265 5.01 -15.89 -21.09
C LEU A 265 5.99 -16.88 -21.74
N ASP A 266 7.03 -16.39 -22.39
CA ASP A 266 8.05 -17.26 -23.01
C ASP A 266 8.82 -18.08 -21.96
N ASN A 267 9.19 -17.46 -20.83
CA ASN A 267 9.87 -18.15 -19.73
C ASN A 267 8.96 -19.20 -19.08
N THR A 268 7.69 -18.87 -18.81
CA THR A 268 6.72 -19.83 -18.25
C THR A 268 6.43 -20.97 -19.23
N ILE A 269 6.29 -20.70 -20.53
CA ILE A 269 6.06 -21.74 -21.54
C ILE A 269 7.27 -22.66 -21.67
N THR A 270 8.49 -22.12 -21.65
CA THR A 270 9.72 -22.93 -21.76
C THR A 270 9.94 -23.77 -20.51
N GLU A 271 9.76 -23.21 -19.31
CA GLU A 271 9.85 -23.94 -18.05
C GLU A 271 8.74 -24.99 -17.92
N LEU A 272 7.49 -24.69 -18.30
CA LEU A 272 6.39 -25.66 -18.32
C LEU A 272 6.61 -26.82 -19.30
N LYS A 273 7.25 -26.58 -20.44
CA LYS A 273 7.59 -27.62 -21.42
C LYS A 273 8.73 -28.52 -20.95
N ASN A 274 9.65 -27.98 -20.17
CA ASN A 274 10.81 -28.71 -19.64
C ASN A 274 10.46 -29.55 -18.40
N ASP A 275 9.36 -29.23 -17.71
CA ASP A 275 8.90 -29.98 -16.55
C ASP A 275 8.32 -31.36 -16.93
N GLU A 276 8.98 -32.43 -16.49
CA GLU A 276 8.57 -33.84 -16.72
C GLU A 276 7.18 -34.19 -16.16
N SER A 277 6.63 -33.40 -15.22
CA SER A 277 5.25 -33.55 -14.71
C SER A 277 4.17 -32.99 -15.63
N PHE A 278 4.54 -32.17 -16.62
CA PHE A 278 3.67 -31.60 -17.64
C PHE A 278 3.80 -32.40 -18.95
N GLY A 279 3.36 -33.65 -18.90
CA GLY A 279 3.32 -34.48 -20.08
C GLY A 279 2.26 -33.97 -21.06
N ALA A 280 2.65 -33.70 -22.31
CA ALA A 280 1.75 -33.48 -23.45
C ALA A 280 0.73 -34.62 -23.71
N THR A 281 0.72 -35.64 -22.85
CA THR A 281 -0.13 -36.82 -22.86
C THR A 281 -1.55 -36.54 -22.34
N GLU A 282 -1.76 -35.54 -21.48
CA GLU A 282 -3.10 -35.16 -21.00
C GLU A 282 -3.69 -33.99 -21.82
N PRO A 283 -4.94 -34.11 -22.32
CA PRO A 283 -5.55 -33.10 -23.19
C PRO A 283 -5.75 -31.75 -22.50
N ALA A 284 -5.82 -31.74 -21.16
CA ALA A 284 -5.98 -30.51 -20.39
C ALA A 284 -4.70 -29.65 -20.40
N GLN A 285 -3.55 -30.30 -20.29
CA GLN A 285 -2.25 -29.63 -20.24
C GLN A 285 -1.85 -29.10 -21.62
N ALA A 286 -2.13 -29.87 -22.68
CA ALA A 286 -1.94 -29.42 -24.06
C ALA A 286 -2.81 -28.20 -24.39
N ARG A 287 -4.07 -28.16 -23.91
CA ARG A 287 -4.95 -26.99 -24.06
C ARG A 287 -4.46 -25.78 -23.29
N LEU A 288 -3.94 -25.97 -22.08
CA LEU A 288 -3.35 -24.88 -21.29
C LEU A 288 -2.14 -24.26 -22.00
N LEU A 289 -1.21 -25.08 -22.49
CA LEU A 289 -0.07 -24.61 -23.28
C LEU A 289 -0.49 -23.90 -24.57
N HIS A 290 -1.55 -24.38 -25.22
CA HIS A 290 -2.12 -23.73 -26.39
C HIS A 290 -2.73 -22.36 -26.05
N ILE A 291 -3.43 -22.23 -24.91
CA ILE A 291 -3.96 -20.94 -24.44
C ILE A 291 -2.81 -19.99 -24.11
N LEU A 292 -1.79 -20.45 -23.38
CA LEU A 292 -0.62 -19.64 -23.00
C LEU A 292 0.17 -19.13 -24.21
N SER A 293 0.10 -19.80 -25.36
CA SER A 293 0.72 -19.31 -26.59
C SER A 293 0.10 -18.00 -27.13
N GLY A 294 -1.09 -17.63 -26.66
CA GLY A 294 -1.82 -16.44 -27.08
C GLY A 294 -2.51 -16.53 -28.44
N VAL A 295 -2.27 -17.58 -29.22
CA VAL A 295 -2.97 -17.81 -30.51
C VAL A 295 -4.49 -17.87 -30.33
N PRO A 296 -5.05 -18.61 -29.36
CA PRO A 296 -6.50 -18.68 -29.16
C PRO A 296 -7.13 -17.33 -28.81
N THR A 297 -6.44 -16.53 -27.99
CA THR A 297 -6.90 -15.19 -27.59
C THR A 297 -7.00 -14.30 -28.82
N CYS A 298 -5.95 -14.26 -29.64
CA CYS A 298 -5.94 -13.50 -30.88
C CYS A 298 -7.04 -13.94 -31.86
N ASP A 299 -7.22 -15.25 -32.05
CA ASP A 299 -8.23 -15.79 -32.97
C ASP A 299 -9.66 -15.42 -32.53
N LEU A 300 -9.93 -15.45 -31.23
CA LEU A 300 -11.22 -15.05 -30.66
C LEU A 300 -11.48 -13.54 -30.85
N ASP A 301 -10.47 -12.71 -30.60
CA ASP A 301 -10.56 -11.26 -30.79
C ASP A 301 -10.81 -10.90 -32.26
N ILE A 302 -10.07 -11.51 -33.20
CA ILE A 302 -10.27 -11.31 -34.64
C ILE A 302 -11.67 -11.77 -35.06
N THR A 303 -12.13 -12.91 -34.57
CA THR A 303 -13.48 -13.42 -34.86
C THR A 303 -14.56 -12.46 -34.35
N PHE A 304 -14.36 -11.88 -33.17
CA PHE A 304 -15.27 -10.89 -32.58
C PHE A 304 -15.32 -9.61 -33.42
N LEU A 305 -14.15 -9.07 -33.79
CA LEU A 305 -14.02 -7.86 -34.60
C LEU A 305 -14.61 -8.05 -36.01
N TYR A 306 -14.36 -9.20 -36.63
CA TYR A 306 -14.91 -9.53 -37.95
C TYR A 306 -16.45 -9.63 -37.92
N LYS A 307 -17.02 -10.33 -36.94
CA LYS A 307 -18.49 -10.52 -36.85
C LYS A 307 -19.24 -9.26 -36.45
N ASN A 308 -18.65 -8.42 -35.60
CA ASN A 308 -19.28 -7.21 -35.06
C ASN A 308 -18.74 -5.93 -35.71
N ASN A 309 -18.38 -5.97 -36.99
CA ASN A 309 -17.94 -4.80 -37.74
C ASN A 309 -19.12 -3.86 -38.02
N ASN A 310 -19.23 -2.78 -37.24
CA ASN A 310 -20.23 -1.72 -37.40
C ASN A 310 -19.62 -0.43 -37.97
N THR A 311 -18.64 -0.56 -38.87
CA THR A 311 -17.95 0.60 -39.45
C THR A 311 -18.83 1.32 -40.47
N ASP A 312 -19.04 2.63 -40.27
CA ASP A 312 -19.82 3.45 -41.20
C ASP A 312 -18.95 3.98 -42.34
N ILE A 313 -19.07 3.33 -43.51
CA ILE A 313 -18.34 3.71 -44.71
C ILE A 313 -18.77 5.07 -45.29
N SER A 314 -19.94 5.61 -44.90
CA SER A 314 -20.41 6.90 -45.37
C SER A 314 -19.53 8.05 -44.87
N ILE A 315 -18.98 7.92 -43.67
CA ILE A 315 -18.05 8.89 -43.06
C ILE A 315 -16.76 8.94 -43.90
N LEU A 316 -16.21 7.78 -44.26
CA LEU A 316 -15.01 7.70 -45.10
C LEU A 316 -15.25 8.26 -46.50
N ASN A 317 -16.41 7.99 -47.10
CA ASN A 317 -16.77 8.55 -48.40
C ASN A 317 -16.91 10.08 -48.36
N LYS A 318 -17.50 10.62 -47.28
CA LYS A 318 -17.61 12.07 -47.08
C LYS A 318 -16.24 12.71 -46.90
N SER A 319 -15.37 12.12 -46.09
CA SER A 319 -14.00 12.59 -45.89
C SER A 319 -13.20 12.55 -47.20
N LYS A 320 -13.31 11.46 -47.98
CA LYS A 320 -12.69 11.34 -49.31
C LYS A 320 -13.20 12.40 -50.30
N ASN A 321 -14.48 12.74 -50.27
CA ASN A 321 -15.06 13.72 -51.19
C ASN A 321 -14.68 15.17 -50.84
N LEU A 322 -14.49 15.47 -49.55
CA LEU A 322 -14.08 16.80 -49.08
C LEU A 322 -12.57 17.04 -49.22
N LEU A 323 -11.77 15.99 -49.09
CA LEU A 323 -10.31 16.05 -49.10
C LEU A 323 -9.79 15.73 -50.51
N GLU A 324 -9.16 16.71 -51.17
CA GLU A 324 -8.66 16.51 -52.53
C GLU A 324 -7.50 15.49 -52.56
N GLY A 325 -7.72 14.35 -53.21
CA GLY A 325 -6.76 13.23 -53.26
C GLY A 325 -5.45 13.50 -54.01
N ARG A 326 -5.27 14.70 -54.58
CA ARG A 326 -4.02 15.14 -55.22
C ARG A 326 -2.96 15.57 -54.22
N SER A 327 -3.38 16.01 -53.03
CA SER A 327 -2.45 16.33 -51.94
C SER A 327 -2.04 15.04 -51.23
N SER A 328 -0.73 14.81 -51.13
CA SER A 328 -0.17 13.64 -50.44
C SER A 328 -0.57 13.56 -48.96
N ILE A 329 -0.75 14.73 -48.32
CA ILE A 329 -1.16 14.83 -46.92
C ILE A 329 -2.61 14.35 -46.74
N PHE A 330 -3.50 14.76 -47.64
CA PHE A 330 -4.92 14.38 -47.60
C PHE A 330 -5.14 12.92 -47.94
N HIS A 331 -4.40 12.38 -48.92
CA HIS A 331 -4.40 10.96 -49.19
C HIS A 331 -3.93 10.14 -47.98
N SER A 332 -2.87 10.58 -47.31
CA SER A 332 -2.36 9.91 -46.09
C SER A 332 -3.39 9.97 -44.96
N ALA A 333 -4.03 11.12 -44.74
CA ALA A 333 -5.06 11.29 -43.72
C ALA A 333 -6.24 10.34 -43.91
N VAL A 334 -6.78 10.21 -45.13
CA VAL A 334 -7.87 9.27 -45.44
C VAL A 334 -7.43 7.82 -45.29
N THR A 335 -6.19 7.51 -45.67
CA THR A 335 -5.62 6.16 -45.53
C THR A 335 -5.48 5.76 -44.06
N PHE A 336 -4.98 6.64 -43.21
CA PHE A 336 -4.89 6.40 -41.76
C PHE A 336 -6.28 6.31 -41.12
N ALA A 337 -7.22 7.16 -41.50
CA ALA A 337 -8.59 7.09 -41.02
C ALA A 337 -9.22 5.73 -41.35
N ASN A 338 -9.05 5.24 -42.58
CA ASN A 338 -9.49 3.90 -42.96
C ASN A 338 -8.81 2.79 -42.15
N ALA A 339 -7.48 2.87 -41.99
CA ALA A 339 -6.71 1.89 -41.24
C ALA A 339 -7.14 1.79 -39.77
N PHE A 340 -7.47 2.92 -39.13
CA PHE A 340 -8.01 2.92 -37.76
C PHE A 340 -9.45 2.43 -37.68
N MET A 341 -10.29 2.79 -38.64
CA MET A 341 -11.71 2.37 -38.66
C MET A 341 -11.85 0.86 -38.89
N HIS A 342 -10.99 0.25 -39.69
CA HIS A 342 -11.00 -1.18 -40.01
C HIS A 342 -9.90 -1.98 -39.28
N ALA A 343 -9.35 -1.46 -38.19
CA ALA A 343 -8.29 -2.14 -37.44
C ALA A 343 -8.76 -3.50 -36.91
N GLY A 344 -8.08 -4.59 -37.29
CA GLY A 344 -8.36 -5.95 -36.81
C GLY A 344 -9.63 -6.60 -37.37
N THR A 345 -10.40 -5.92 -38.22
CA THR A 345 -11.64 -6.48 -38.80
C THR A 345 -11.41 -7.24 -40.10
N THR A 346 -10.19 -7.21 -40.65
CA THR A 346 -9.80 -7.89 -41.92
C THR A 346 -10.65 -7.46 -43.14
N ASP A 347 -11.31 -6.31 -43.06
CA ASP A 347 -12.17 -5.78 -44.12
C ASP A 347 -11.40 -4.83 -45.05
N ASP A 348 -11.14 -5.28 -46.27
CA ASP A 348 -10.42 -4.54 -47.30
C ASP A 348 -11.34 -3.77 -48.28
N SER A 349 -12.66 -3.76 -48.05
CA SER A 349 -13.64 -3.24 -49.01
C SER A 349 -13.45 -1.77 -49.40
N PHE A 350 -12.93 -0.93 -48.52
CA PHE A 350 -12.62 0.47 -48.81
C PHE A 350 -11.28 0.65 -49.53
N SER A 351 -10.27 -0.15 -49.18
CA SER A 351 -8.94 -0.14 -49.83
C SER A 351 -9.05 -0.54 -51.31
N GLU A 352 -9.88 -1.53 -51.63
CA GLU A 352 -10.18 -1.92 -53.01
C GLU A 352 -10.81 -0.76 -53.81
N LYS A 353 -11.77 -0.03 -53.20
CA LYS A 353 -12.41 1.15 -53.81
C LYS A 353 -11.48 2.35 -53.96
N LEU A 354 -10.44 2.46 -53.15
CA LEU A 354 -9.40 3.48 -53.30
C LEU A 354 -8.46 3.17 -54.46
N ARG A 355 -8.12 1.89 -54.69
CA ARG A 355 -7.25 1.45 -55.78
C ARG A 355 -7.89 1.57 -57.17
N MET A 356 -9.20 1.33 -57.30
CA MET A 356 -9.91 1.47 -58.59
C MET A 356 -10.03 2.92 -59.12
N VAL A 357 -9.60 3.92 -58.34
CA VAL A 357 -9.70 5.35 -58.69
C VAL A 357 -8.33 5.93 -59.09
N ARG A 358 -7.26 5.14 -59.05
CA ARG A 358 -5.99 5.42 -59.73
C ARG A 358 -5.97 4.75 -61.10
#